data_AF-A0A4Y7IGF4-F1
#
_entry.id   AF-A0A4Y7IGF4-F1
#
_cell.length_a   1.000
_cell.length_b   1.000
_cell.length_c   1.000
_cell.angle_alpha   90.00
_cell.angle_beta   90.00
_cell.angle_gamma   90.00
#
_symmetry.space_group_name_H-M   'P 1'
#
loop_
_entity.id
_entity.type
_entity.pdbx_description
1 polymer ?
#
loop_
_entity_poly.entity_id
_entity_poly.type
_entity_poly.pdbx_seq_one_letter_code
_entity_poly.pdbx_strand_id
1 'polypeptide(L)'
;MVLPRMAHQRGKLQTNFIKETSTAGLQTLILYPDALNVIWGGPSSNNRYWKRTTIDGSQALELVGVYWLEVSGRLPLSELTPAKKYKLYFVIQMSQNSSGWDNYDVWFNIRIAGQRSQRQKMRFNRLTRSDWHNVPDNGLEFTVPEESNAALTFAMYDIECEELKKGLLIKEVRIQEVGQ
;
A
#
# COMPACT_ATOMS: atom_id res chain seq x y z
N MET A 1 -26.24 20.21 9.46
CA MET A 1 -24.92 20.14 8.81
C MET A 1 -24.69 18.71 8.39
N VAL A 2 -24.93 18.39 7.11
CA VAL A 2 -24.69 17.04 6.60
C VAL A 2 -23.18 16.91 6.42
N LEU A 3 -22.54 15.99 7.14
CA LEU A 3 -21.14 15.65 6.89
C LEU A 3 -21.01 15.32 5.39
N PRO A 4 -20.14 16.00 4.62
CA PRO A 4 -19.94 15.63 3.24
C PRO A 4 -19.59 14.14 3.20
N ARG A 5 -20.22 13.36 2.30
CA ARG A 5 -19.84 11.96 2.07
C ARG A 5 -18.32 11.93 1.91
N MET A 6 -17.62 11.36 2.89
CA MET A 6 -16.17 11.38 2.88
C MET A 6 -15.68 10.71 1.60
N ALA A 7 -14.83 11.40 0.85
CA ALA A 7 -14.36 10.91 -0.45
C ALA A 7 -13.41 9.74 -0.23
N HIS A 8 -13.87 8.51 -0.45
CA HIS A 8 -13.09 7.31 -0.23
C HIS A 8 -13.03 6.50 -1.53
N GLN A 9 -11.83 6.09 -1.96
CA GLN A 9 -11.70 5.05 -2.96
C GLN A 9 -11.98 3.71 -2.29
N ARG A 10 -12.84 2.89 -2.92
CA ARG A 10 -12.97 1.47 -2.60
C ARG A 10 -12.19 0.66 -3.62
N GLY A 11 -11.26 -0.15 -3.14
CA GLY A 11 -10.43 -1.00 -3.98
C GLY A 11 -11.25 -2.06 -4.71
N LYS A 12 -10.95 -2.27 -5.99
CA LYS A 12 -11.55 -3.32 -6.82
C LYS A 12 -10.49 -4.35 -7.18
N LEU A 13 -10.34 -5.38 -6.35
CA LEU A 13 -9.26 -6.35 -6.53
C LEU A 13 -9.32 -7.07 -7.89
N GLN A 14 -10.48 -7.62 -8.26
CA GLN A 14 -10.66 -8.58 -9.37
C GLN A 14 -10.00 -8.21 -10.70
N THR A 15 -9.91 -6.92 -11.04
CA THR A 15 -9.36 -6.45 -12.33
C THR A 15 -8.07 -5.65 -12.18
N ASN A 16 -7.55 -5.50 -10.96
CA ASN A 16 -6.45 -4.57 -10.65
C ASN A 16 -5.28 -5.25 -9.92
N PHE A 17 -5.07 -6.54 -10.18
CA PHE A 17 -3.86 -7.24 -9.75
C PHE A 17 -3.41 -8.24 -10.81
N ILE A 18 -2.13 -8.57 -10.75
CA ILE A 18 -1.54 -9.66 -11.54
C ILE A 18 -0.80 -10.63 -10.63
N LYS A 19 -0.62 -11.85 -11.12
CA LYS A 19 0.26 -12.85 -10.52
C LYS A 19 1.38 -13.17 -11.49
N GLU A 20 2.58 -13.23 -10.95
CA GLU A 20 3.79 -13.60 -11.66
C GLU A 20 4.42 -14.78 -10.93
N THR A 21 5.17 -15.60 -11.65
CA THR A 21 5.96 -16.68 -11.08
C THR A 21 7.35 -16.58 -11.67
N SER A 22 8.36 -16.52 -10.79
CA SER A 22 9.74 -16.45 -11.24
C SER A 22 10.20 -17.77 -11.85
N THR A 23 11.34 -17.76 -12.54
CA THR A 23 11.98 -18.99 -13.04
C THR A 23 12.33 -19.98 -11.93
N ALA A 24 12.50 -19.50 -10.69
CA ALA A 24 12.72 -20.32 -9.50
C ALA A 24 11.41 -20.84 -8.88
N GLY A 25 10.25 -20.59 -9.51
CA GLY A 25 8.95 -21.02 -9.03
C GLY A 25 8.35 -20.19 -7.89
N LEU A 26 8.95 -19.03 -7.55
CA LEU A 26 8.46 -18.17 -6.48
C LEU A 26 7.34 -17.27 -6.98
N GLN A 27 6.22 -17.25 -6.26
CA GLN A 27 5.06 -16.45 -6.62
C GLN A 27 5.24 -14.97 -6.24
N THR A 28 4.81 -14.05 -7.09
CA THR A 28 4.66 -12.61 -6.77
C THR A 28 3.29 -12.11 -7.19
N LEU A 29 2.61 -11.38 -6.32
CA LEU A 29 1.37 -10.67 -6.62
C LEU A 29 1.63 -9.16 -6.62
N ILE A 30 1.09 -8.48 -7.63
CA ILE A 30 1.19 -7.02 -7.76
C ILE A 30 -0.23 -6.46 -7.80
N LEU A 31 -0.56 -5.62 -6.83
CA LEU A 31 -1.85 -4.94 -6.70
C LEU A 31 -1.66 -3.48 -7.11
N TYR A 32 -2.35 -3.05 -8.15
CA TYR A 32 -2.30 -1.68 -8.66
C TYR A 32 -3.15 -0.73 -7.81
N PRO A 33 -2.98 0.61 -7.94
CA PRO A 33 -3.61 1.56 -7.04
C PRO A 33 -5.15 1.45 -6.98
N ASP A 34 -5.79 1.03 -8.07
CA ASP A 34 -7.25 0.83 -8.13
C ASP A 34 -7.73 -0.41 -7.36
N ALA A 35 -6.84 -1.34 -6.97
CA ALA A 35 -7.14 -2.42 -6.03
C ALA A 35 -7.14 -1.95 -4.57
N LEU A 36 -6.66 -0.74 -4.27
CA LEU A 36 -6.47 -0.24 -2.92
C LEU A 36 -7.65 0.63 -2.47
N ASN A 37 -7.97 0.53 -1.18
CA ASN A 37 -8.80 1.51 -0.48
C ASN A 37 -7.94 2.72 -0.14
N VAL A 38 -8.46 3.92 -0.40
CA VAL A 38 -7.72 5.17 -0.19
C VAL A 38 -8.65 6.18 0.45
N ILE A 39 -8.34 6.57 1.68
CA ILE A 39 -9.05 7.66 2.35
C ILE A 39 -8.68 8.98 1.68
N TRP A 40 -9.68 9.87 1.54
CA TRP A 40 -9.63 11.08 0.72
C TRP A 40 -9.53 10.82 -0.80
N GLY A 41 -9.52 9.55 -1.22
CA GLY A 41 -9.37 9.16 -2.62
C GLY A 41 -10.68 8.98 -3.38
N GLY A 42 -10.53 8.55 -4.64
CA GLY A 42 -11.64 8.15 -5.50
C GLY A 42 -12.25 9.30 -6.32
N PRO A 43 -13.13 8.99 -7.28
CA PRO A 43 -13.63 9.96 -8.26
C PRO A 43 -14.35 11.17 -7.64
N SER A 44 -15.06 10.97 -6.53
CA SER A 44 -15.80 12.05 -5.86
C SER A 44 -14.90 13.12 -5.23
N SER A 45 -13.61 12.84 -5.06
CA SER A 45 -12.64 13.84 -4.57
C SER A 45 -12.26 14.88 -5.64
N ASN A 46 -12.58 14.63 -6.93
CA ASN A 46 -12.17 15.45 -8.07
C ASN A 46 -10.67 15.80 -8.02
N ASN A 47 -9.83 14.79 -7.74
CA ASN A 47 -8.38 14.91 -7.63
C ASN A 47 -7.86 15.87 -6.54
N ARG A 48 -8.71 16.30 -5.59
CA ARG A 48 -8.34 17.29 -4.57
C ARG A 48 -7.25 16.81 -3.62
N TYR A 49 -7.26 15.52 -3.26
CA TYR A 49 -6.37 14.96 -2.24
C TYR A 49 -5.43 13.92 -2.82
N TRP A 50 -5.90 13.15 -3.78
CA TRP A 50 -5.14 12.16 -4.53
C TRP A 50 -5.46 12.31 -6.01
N LYS A 51 -4.47 12.18 -6.88
CA LYS A 51 -4.66 12.17 -8.32
C LYS A 51 -3.96 10.98 -8.94
N ARG A 52 -4.54 10.41 -9.99
CA ARG A 52 -3.87 9.40 -10.82
C ARG A 52 -2.86 10.11 -11.73
N THR A 53 -1.69 9.52 -11.88
CA THR A 53 -0.61 10.04 -12.71
C THR A 53 0.16 8.90 -13.37
N THR A 54 1.05 9.22 -14.28
CA THR A 54 1.95 8.27 -14.92
C THR A 54 3.38 8.77 -14.78
N ILE A 55 4.25 7.93 -14.21
CA ILE A 55 5.66 8.21 -13.97
C ILE A 55 6.46 7.07 -14.57
N ASP A 56 7.39 7.40 -15.48
CA ASP A 56 8.22 6.42 -16.20
C ASP A 56 7.39 5.29 -16.85
N GLY A 57 6.25 5.67 -17.44
CA GLY A 57 5.31 4.74 -18.07
C GLY A 57 4.48 3.89 -17.09
N SER A 58 4.69 4.01 -15.78
CA SER A 58 3.93 3.30 -14.75
C SER A 58 2.79 4.17 -14.19
N GLN A 59 1.58 3.60 -14.08
CA GLN A 59 0.48 4.25 -13.38
C GLN A 59 0.81 4.38 -11.88
N ALA A 60 0.49 5.52 -11.29
CA ALA A 60 0.69 5.77 -9.86
C ALA A 60 -0.44 6.65 -9.31
N LEU A 61 -0.62 6.56 -7.99
CA LEU A 61 -1.49 7.46 -7.24
C LEU A 61 -0.64 8.45 -6.46
N GLU A 62 -0.77 9.74 -6.78
CA GLU A 62 -0.01 10.83 -6.16
C GLU A 62 -0.87 11.54 -5.11
N LEU A 63 -0.32 11.70 -3.91
CA LEU A 63 -0.88 12.50 -2.84
C LEU A 63 -0.67 13.98 -3.12
N VAL A 64 -1.77 14.70 -3.33
CA VAL A 64 -1.79 16.16 -3.57
C VAL A 64 -1.57 16.92 -2.26
N GLY A 65 -2.22 16.51 -1.17
CA GLY A 65 -2.13 17.21 0.11
C GLY A 65 -3.17 16.77 1.14
N VAL A 66 -2.75 16.18 2.26
CA VAL A 66 -3.63 15.86 3.41
C VAL A 66 -2.85 15.92 4.74
N TYR A 67 -3.56 16.15 5.85
CA TYR A 67 -2.97 16.06 7.20
C TYR A 67 -2.98 14.64 7.76
N TRP A 68 -3.70 13.71 7.16
CA TRP A 68 -3.64 12.32 7.55
C TRP A 68 -4.09 11.45 6.39
N LEU A 69 -3.60 10.21 6.36
CA LEU A 69 -3.88 9.27 5.30
C LEU A 69 -4.00 7.85 5.83
N GLU A 70 -4.79 7.07 5.12
CA GLU A 70 -4.76 5.62 5.18
C GLU A 70 -4.94 5.08 3.75
N VAL A 71 -4.03 4.19 3.36
CA VAL A 71 -4.13 3.36 2.18
C VAL A 71 -4.13 1.91 2.64
N SER A 72 -5.20 1.18 2.34
CA SER A 72 -5.40 -0.17 2.83
C SER A 72 -5.91 -1.11 1.76
N GLY A 73 -5.83 -2.41 2.02
CA GLY A 73 -6.27 -3.41 1.07
C GLY A 73 -6.63 -4.72 1.74
N ARG A 74 -7.27 -5.59 0.94
CA ARG A 74 -7.69 -6.92 1.33
C ARG A 74 -7.42 -7.87 0.19
N LEU A 75 -6.76 -8.98 0.49
CA LEU A 75 -6.44 -10.05 -0.46
C LEU A 75 -6.92 -11.39 0.11
N PRO A 76 -7.82 -12.12 -0.58
CA PRO A 76 -8.14 -13.50 -0.22
C PRO A 76 -6.88 -14.37 -0.23
N LEU A 77 -6.67 -15.18 0.80
CA LEU A 77 -5.48 -16.03 0.88
C LEU A 77 -5.48 -17.16 -0.15
N SER A 78 -6.63 -17.49 -0.72
CA SER A 78 -6.75 -18.39 -1.88
C SER A 78 -5.98 -17.90 -3.12
N GLU A 79 -5.60 -16.61 -3.14
CA GLU A 79 -4.77 -16.07 -4.21
C GLU A 79 -3.28 -16.41 -4.05
N LEU A 80 -2.86 -16.86 -2.86
CA LEU A 80 -1.48 -17.17 -2.50
C LEU A 80 -1.27 -18.68 -2.35
N THR A 81 -0.04 -19.14 -2.54
CA THR A 81 0.33 -20.55 -2.28
C THR A 81 0.26 -20.85 -0.76
N PRO A 82 -0.51 -21.87 -0.32
CA PRO A 82 -0.58 -22.27 1.09
C PRO A 82 0.77 -22.73 1.65
N ALA A 83 0.94 -22.61 2.98
CA ALA A 83 2.16 -22.98 3.72
C ALA A 83 3.44 -22.24 3.31
N LYS A 84 3.36 -21.26 2.40
CA LYS A 84 4.48 -20.42 1.97
C LYS A 84 4.55 -19.13 2.76
N LYS A 85 5.78 -18.61 2.86
CA LYS A 85 6.09 -17.33 3.50
C LYS A 85 6.14 -16.24 2.44
N TYR A 86 5.58 -15.08 2.77
CA TYR A 86 5.56 -13.92 1.90
C TYR A 86 6.02 -12.67 2.64
N LYS A 87 6.49 -11.69 1.88
CA LYS A 87 6.67 -10.31 2.32
C LYS A 87 5.80 -9.36 1.50
N LEU A 88 5.10 -8.47 2.20
CA LEU A 88 4.34 -7.39 1.59
C LEU A 88 5.15 -6.08 1.64
N TYR A 89 5.16 -5.39 0.51
CA TYR A 89 5.75 -4.07 0.32
C TYR A 89 4.75 -3.12 -0.35
N PHE A 90 4.79 -1.85 0.02
CA PHE A 90 4.29 -0.77 -0.81
C PHE A 90 5.45 -0.28 -1.68
N VAL A 91 5.25 -0.17 -3.00
CA VAL A 91 6.22 0.41 -3.91
C VAL A 91 5.88 1.88 -4.08
N ILE A 92 6.70 2.76 -3.50
CA ILE A 92 6.43 4.19 -3.40
C ILE A 92 7.57 5.03 -3.93
N GLN A 93 7.29 6.29 -4.24
CA GLN A 93 8.30 7.29 -4.57
C GLN A 93 7.95 8.59 -3.87
N MET A 94 8.96 9.30 -3.37
CA MET A 94 8.80 10.67 -2.90
C MET A 94 9.09 11.63 -4.05
N SER A 95 8.11 12.43 -4.46
CA SER A 95 8.29 13.40 -5.55
C SER A 95 9.32 14.47 -5.19
N GLN A 96 9.87 15.16 -6.18
CA GLN A 96 10.77 16.30 -5.94
C GLN A 96 10.11 17.37 -5.05
N ASN A 97 8.80 17.53 -5.18
CA ASN A 97 8.01 18.52 -4.43
C ASN A 97 7.38 17.96 -3.14
N SER A 98 7.79 16.77 -2.67
CA SER A 98 7.22 16.20 -1.44
C SER A 98 7.58 17.04 -0.20
N SER A 99 6.66 17.13 0.75
CA SER A 99 6.85 17.86 2.02
C SER A 99 5.95 17.29 3.12
N GLY A 100 6.29 17.58 4.38
CA GLY A 100 5.52 17.16 5.57
C GLY A 100 5.85 15.76 6.08
N TRP A 101 7.02 15.20 5.72
CA TRP A 101 7.41 13.82 6.03
C TRP A 101 8.58 13.72 7.02
N ASP A 102 9.01 14.86 7.58
CA ASP A 102 10.24 14.97 8.36
C ASP A 102 10.03 14.51 9.80
N ASN A 103 8.86 14.81 10.37
CA ASN A 103 8.63 14.75 11.81
C ASN A 103 7.79 13.57 12.29
N TYR A 104 7.19 12.78 11.39
CA TYR A 104 6.28 11.70 11.76
C TYR A 104 6.66 10.36 11.14
N ASP A 105 6.41 9.28 11.88
CA ASP A 105 6.55 7.92 11.40
C ASP A 105 5.32 7.52 10.58
N VAL A 106 5.54 6.92 9.41
CA VAL A 106 4.47 6.24 8.68
C VAL A 106 4.39 4.80 9.17
N TRP A 107 3.18 4.37 9.52
CA TRP A 107 2.92 3.05 10.05
C TRP A 107 2.42 2.10 8.98
N PHE A 108 2.81 0.84 9.11
CA PHE A 108 2.43 -0.25 8.25
C PHE A 108 1.94 -1.41 9.09
N ASN A 109 0.88 -2.09 8.68
CA ASN A 109 0.43 -3.30 9.35
C ASN A 109 -0.15 -4.33 8.40
N ILE A 110 -0.13 -5.58 8.86
CA ILE A 110 -0.83 -6.70 8.24
C ILE A 110 -1.59 -7.49 9.31
N ARG A 111 -2.71 -8.07 8.90
CA ARG A 111 -3.53 -8.95 9.73
C ARG A 111 -4.12 -10.08 8.89
N ILE A 112 -4.03 -11.29 9.43
CA ILE A 112 -4.74 -12.48 8.99
C ILE A 112 -5.52 -12.98 10.20
N ALA A 113 -6.80 -13.33 10.00
CA ALA A 113 -7.63 -13.84 11.09
C ALA A 113 -7.00 -15.10 11.71
N GLY A 114 -6.91 -15.16 13.04
CA GLY A 114 -6.27 -16.26 13.75
C GLY A 114 -4.73 -16.18 13.84
N GLN A 115 -4.09 -15.17 13.23
CA GLN A 115 -2.65 -14.93 13.37
C GLN A 115 -2.37 -13.63 14.13
N ARG A 116 -1.19 -13.56 14.75
CA ARG A 116 -0.71 -12.31 15.38
C ARG A 116 -0.50 -11.24 14.32
N SER A 117 -1.09 -10.07 14.51
CA SER A 117 -0.86 -8.93 13.63
C SER A 117 0.61 -8.50 13.66
N GLN A 118 1.17 -8.16 12.50
CA GLN A 118 2.45 -7.49 12.42
C GLN A 118 2.28 -6.01 12.13
N ARG A 119 3.14 -5.18 12.71
CA ARG A 119 3.19 -3.73 12.49
C ARG A 119 4.64 -3.27 12.46
N GLN A 120 4.95 -2.36 11.54
CA GLN A 120 6.24 -1.70 11.41
C GLN A 120 6.02 -0.19 11.22
N LYS A 121 7.07 0.60 11.44
CA LYS A 121 7.04 2.04 11.21
C LYS A 121 8.34 2.50 10.58
N MET A 122 8.27 3.59 9.82
CA MET A 122 9.40 4.11 9.08
C MET A 122 9.26 5.61 8.84
N ARG A 123 10.38 6.33 8.89
CA ARG A 123 10.47 7.72 8.43
C ARG A 123 10.63 7.76 6.91
N PHE A 124 9.84 8.59 6.24
CA PHE A 124 9.90 8.75 4.78
C PHE A 124 10.89 9.81 4.32
N ASN A 125 11.31 10.74 5.19
CA ASN A 125 12.33 11.75 4.86
C ASN A 125 13.72 11.17 4.53
N ARG A 126 13.99 9.91 4.89
CA ARG A 126 15.23 9.20 4.54
C ARG A 126 15.22 8.61 3.12
N LEU A 127 14.07 8.58 2.46
CA LEU A 127 13.95 8.05 1.10
C LEU A 127 14.51 9.06 0.10
N THR A 128 15.33 8.58 -0.83
CA THR A 128 15.76 9.41 -1.96
C THR A 128 14.56 9.78 -2.81
N ARG A 129 14.46 11.07 -3.16
CA ARG A 129 13.37 11.59 -4.01
C ARG A 129 13.56 11.08 -5.43
N SER A 130 12.45 10.95 -6.16
CA SER A 130 12.41 10.48 -7.55
C SER A 130 12.88 9.03 -7.78
N ASP A 131 13.17 8.26 -6.72
CA ASP A 131 13.42 6.82 -6.83
C ASP A 131 12.24 6.01 -6.29
N TRP A 132 12.00 4.84 -6.89
CA TRP A 132 11.02 3.87 -6.39
C TRP A 132 11.64 3.03 -5.26
N HIS A 133 10.95 2.96 -4.13
CA HIS A 133 11.35 2.24 -2.94
C HIS A 133 10.32 1.19 -2.54
N ASN A 134 10.79 0.02 -2.11
CA ASN A 134 9.95 -0.97 -1.44
C ASN A 134 9.92 -0.66 0.06
N VAL A 135 8.75 -0.33 0.60
CA VAL A 135 8.60 0.01 2.02
C VAL A 135 7.56 -0.89 2.72
N PRO A 136 7.73 -1.19 4.02
CA PRO A 136 8.93 -0.89 4.82
C PRO A 136 10.13 -1.75 4.35
N ASP A 137 11.38 -1.32 4.65
CA ASP A 137 12.61 -1.93 4.10
C ASP A 137 12.67 -3.46 4.22
N ASN A 138 12.21 -4.01 5.35
CA ASN A 138 12.28 -5.44 5.62
C ASN A 138 11.06 -6.23 5.12
N GLY A 139 10.05 -5.52 4.59
CA GLY A 139 8.74 -6.05 4.25
C GLY A 139 7.93 -6.44 5.49
N LEU A 140 6.63 -6.59 5.31
CA LEU A 140 5.75 -7.16 6.33
C LEU A 140 5.63 -8.66 6.07
N GLU A 141 6.24 -9.47 6.93
CA GLU A 141 6.33 -10.92 6.74
C GLU A 141 5.10 -11.65 7.30
N PHE A 142 4.59 -12.61 6.55
CA PHE A 142 3.56 -13.53 7.01
C PHE A 142 3.66 -14.89 6.35
N THR A 143 3.04 -15.88 6.97
CA THR A 143 2.92 -17.24 6.43
C THR A 143 1.46 -17.52 6.13
N VAL A 144 1.19 -17.99 4.91
CA VAL A 144 -0.16 -18.42 4.51
C VAL A 144 -0.48 -19.72 5.25
N PRO A 145 -1.58 -19.82 6.03
CA PRO A 145 -1.99 -21.07 6.64
C PRO A 145 -2.27 -22.13 5.58
N GLU A 146 -2.08 -23.41 5.93
CA GLU A 146 -2.29 -24.53 5.02
C GLU A 146 -3.75 -24.65 4.56
N GLU A 147 -4.69 -24.45 5.49
CA GLU A 147 -6.13 -24.40 5.21
C GLU A 147 -6.71 -23.08 5.74
N SER A 148 -7.11 -22.19 4.83
CA SER A 148 -7.78 -20.95 5.23
C SER A 148 -8.60 -20.30 4.12
N ASN A 149 -9.83 -19.95 4.45
CA ASN A 149 -10.66 -19.01 3.66
C ASN A 149 -10.51 -17.56 4.15
N ALA A 150 -9.51 -17.28 4.99
CA ALA A 150 -9.26 -15.93 5.48
C ALA A 150 -8.73 -15.01 4.37
N ALA A 151 -8.63 -13.74 4.70
CA ALA A 151 -7.98 -12.74 3.86
C ALA A 151 -6.84 -12.09 4.64
N LEU A 152 -5.77 -11.78 3.93
CA LEU A 152 -4.80 -10.79 4.35
C LEU A 152 -5.45 -9.41 4.25
N THR A 153 -5.39 -8.66 5.34
CA THR A 153 -5.66 -7.22 5.33
C THR A 153 -4.38 -6.48 5.65
N PHE A 154 -4.16 -5.34 5.00
CA PHE A 154 -2.93 -4.56 5.16
C PHE A 154 -3.25 -3.07 5.07
N ALA A 155 -2.43 -2.24 5.71
CA ALA A 155 -2.52 -0.79 5.57
C ALA A 155 -1.16 -0.10 5.72
N MET A 156 -1.06 1.07 5.09
CA MET A 156 -0.07 2.12 5.30
C MET A 156 -0.82 3.37 5.74
N TYR A 157 -0.44 3.97 6.86
CA TYR A 157 -1.17 5.10 7.42
C TYR A 157 -0.29 6.03 8.26
N ASP A 158 -0.73 7.28 8.31
CA ASP A 158 -0.28 8.29 9.25
C ASP A 158 -1.51 9.12 9.64
N ILE A 159 -1.89 9.05 10.93
CA ILE A 159 -3.18 9.55 11.44
C ILE A 159 -3.00 10.72 12.40
N GLU A 160 -1.99 10.64 13.28
CA GLU A 160 -1.76 11.60 14.36
C GLU A 160 -0.60 12.53 13.96
N CYS A 161 -0.83 13.37 12.95
CA CYS A 161 0.18 14.31 12.49
C CYS A 161 -0.38 15.72 12.28
N GLU A 162 0.47 16.72 12.48
CA GLU A 162 0.11 18.14 12.40
C GLU A 162 0.67 18.82 11.15
N GLU A 163 1.27 18.04 10.24
CA GLU A 163 1.90 18.54 9.03
C GLU A 163 1.14 18.12 7.78
N LEU A 164 0.93 19.08 6.87
CA LEU A 164 0.37 18.80 5.55
C LEU A 164 1.37 17.96 4.72
N LYS A 165 0.94 16.75 4.37
CA LYS A 165 1.72 15.79 3.58
C LYS A 165 1.34 15.85 2.12
N LYS A 166 2.34 15.95 1.25
CA LYS A 166 2.16 15.91 -0.21
C LYS A 166 3.31 15.19 -0.90
N GLY A 167 3.09 14.82 -2.16
CA GLY A 167 4.11 14.28 -3.05
C GLY A 167 4.52 12.83 -2.76
N LEU A 168 3.71 12.06 -2.05
CA LEU A 168 3.85 10.61 -1.99
C LEU A 168 3.21 10.00 -3.25
N LEU A 169 3.95 9.17 -3.97
CA LEU A 169 3.42 8.36 -5.07
C LEU A 169 3.37 6.90 -4.65
N ILE A 170 2.28 6.23 -4.98
CA ILE A 170 2.10 4.79 -4.79
C ILE A 170 1.94 4.15 -6.16
N LYS A 171 2.90 3.32 -6.55
CA LYS A 171 2.85 2.57 -7.80
C LYS A 171 2.01 1.30 -7.64
N GLU A 172 2.29 0.53 -6.61
CA GLU A 172 1.67 -0.78 -6.39
C GLU A 172 1.90 -1.26 -4.95
N VAL A 173 1.17 -2.31 -4.57
CA VAL A 173 1.51 -3.18 -3.43
C VAL A 173 2.01 -4.50 -3.99
N ARG A 174 3.19 -4.92 -3.54
CA ARG A 174 3.85 -6.14 -4.00
C ARG A 174 3.93 -7.15 -2.87
N ILE A 175 3.50 -8.38 -3.15
CA ILE A 175 3.48 -9.50 -2.21
C ILE A 175 4.30 -10.62 -2.82
N GLN A 176 5.48 -10.90 -2.24
CA GLN A 176 6.47 -11.79 -2.84
C GLN A 176 6.72 -12.99 -1.95
N GLU A 177 6.69 -14.19 -2.53
CA GLU A 177 7.09 -15.42 -1.86
C GLU A 177 8.58 -15.32 -1.50
N VAL A 178 8.91 -15.68 -0.26
CA VAL A 178 10.28 -15.75 0.21
C VAL A 178 10.80 -17.16 -0.07
N GLY A 179 11.88 -17.26 -0.84
CA GLY A 179 12.58 -18.53 -1.04
C GLY A 179 13.06 -19.12 0.28
N GLN A 180 13.07 -20.45 0.36
CA GLN A 180 13.67 -21.18 1.48
C GLN A 180 15.19 -21.07 1.46
#